data_AF-A0A7K9RPZ0-F1
#
_entry.id   AF-A0A7K9RPZ0-F1
#
_cell.length_a   1.000
_cell.length_b   1.000
_cell.length_c   1.000
_cell.angle_alpha   90.00
_cell.angle_beta   90.00
_cell.angle_gamma   90.00
#
_symmetry.space_group_name_H-M   'P 1'
#
loop_
_entity.id
_entity.type
_entity.pdbx_description
1 polymer ?
#
loop_
_entity_poly.entity_id
_entity_poly.type
_entity_poly.pdbx_seq_one_letter_code
_entity_poly.pdbx_strand_id
1 'polypeptide(L)'
;MEQYFSATQKMEQEVMFPSLLRGVFPQQDGAAPAAESRTDLYERYQLLKAIKPMVEKGLASMVEKGLASVGDQSPSDADANADTDIAVDEGADSNLEERLSHHVNGLQQVLTDLTKNTKALTRRYS
;
A
#
# COMPACT_ATOMS: atom_id res chain seq x y z
N MET A 1 -8.46 4.00 6.33
CA MET A 1 -8.80 3.04 5.26
C MET A 1 -10.19 3.28 4.70
N GLU A 2 -11.24 3.35 5.53
CA GLU A 2 -12.63 3.53 5.08
C GLU A 2 -12.84 4.75 4.16
N GLN A 3 -12.27 5.90 4.51
CA GLN A 3 -12.35 7.10 3.67
C GLN A 3 -11.79 6.90 2.26
N TYR A 4 -10.67 6.16 2.14
CA TYR A 4 -10.07 5.83 0.85
C TYR A 4 -10.98 4.90 0.04
N PHE A 5 -11.59 3.91 0.68
CA PHE A 5 -12.57 3.03 0.02
C PHE A 5 -13.80 3.78 -0.46
N SER A 6 -14.39 4.63 0.39
CA SER A 6 -15.55 5.44 0.02
C SER A 6 -15.22 6.40 -1.13
N ALA A 7 -14.05 7.03 -1.11
CA ALA A 7 -13.61 7.93 -2.18
C ALA A 7 -13.37 7.18 -3.50
N THR A 8 -12.69 6.03 -3.47
CA THR A 8 -12.41 5.21 -4.66
C THR A 8 -13.71 4.63 -5.25
N GLN A 9 -14.65 4.21 -4.40
CA GLN A 9 -15.96 3.74 -4.82
C GLN A 9 -16.79 4.86 -5.46
N LYS A 10 -16.78 6.07 -4.86
CA LYS A 10 -17.46 7.23 -5.45
C LYS A 10 -16.85 7.59 -6.81
N MET A 11 -15.52 7.60 -6.91
CA MET A 11 -14.80 7.81 -8.17
C MET A 11 -15.21 6.77 -9.23
N GLU A 12 -15.30 5.49 -8.89
CA GLU A 12 -15.75 4.42 -9.80
C GLU A 12 -17.20 4.61 -10.29
N GLN A 13 -18.08 5.17 -9.45
CA GLN A 13 -19.48 5.45 -9.80
C GLN A 13 -19.63 6.71 -10.67
N GLU A 14 -18.77 7.70 -10.47
CA GLU A 14 -18.81 8.97 -11.19
C GLU A 14 -18.12 8.89 -12.55
N VAL A 15 -17.01 8.15 -12.64
CA VAL A 15 -16.24 7.94 -13.88
C VAL A 15 -16.86 6.79 -14.69
N MET A 16 -17.91 7.10 -15.45
CA MET A 16 -18.62 6.14 -16.30
C MET A 16 -17.80 5.69 -17.53
N PHE A 17 -16.87 6.52 -18.01
CA PHE A 17 -16.02 6.25 -19.17
C PHE A 17 -14.56 6.63 -18.88
N PRO A 18 -13.77 5.74 -18.25
CA PRO A 18 -12.39 6.05 -17.84
C PRO A 18 -11.47 6.46 -19.00
N SER A 19 -11.75 6.00 -20.22
CA SER A 19 -10.99 6.39 -21.42
C SER A 19 -11.01 7.88 -21.71
N LEU A 20 -12.01 8.63 -21.21
CA LEU A 20 -12.08 10.08 -21.35
C LEU A 20 -11.06 10.82 -20.51
N LEU A 21 -10.47 10.16 -19.51
CA LEU A 21 -9.41 10.73 -18.67
C LEU A 21 -8.04 10.71 -19.35
N ARG A 22 -7.92 10.02 -20.49
CA ARG A 22 -6.65 9.87 -21.20
C ARG A 22 -6.22 11.21 -21.81
N GLY A 23 -5.00 11.64 -21.53
CA GLY A 23 -4.49 12.95 -21.95
C GLY A 23 -5.13 14.15 -21.24
N VAL A 24 -5.94 13.93 -20.20
CA VAL A 24 -6.40 14.98 -19.29
C VAL A 24 -5.41 15.08 -18.15
N PHE A 25 -4.86 16.27 -17.91
CA PHE A 25 -3.88 16.50 -16.85
C PHE A 25 -4.55 17.19 -15.66
N PRO A 26 -4.13 16.88 -14.42
CA PRO A 26 -4.68 17.52 -13.23
C PRO A 26 -4.43 19.04 -13.27
N GLN A 27 -5.47 19.82 -12.99
CA GLN A 27 -5.36 21.27 -12.88
C GLN A 27 -4.59 21.60 -11.58
N GLN A 28 -3.37 22.10 -11.70
CA GLN A 28 -2.58 22.55 -10.54
C GLN A 28 -3.15 23.88 -10.03
N ASP A 29 -3.89 23.85 -8.92
CA ASP A 29 -4.28 25.06 -8.20
C ASP A 29 -3.06 25.62 -7.43
N GLY A 30 -2.37 26.60 -8.03
CA GLY A 30 -1.60 27.60 -7.28
C GLY A 30 -0.12 27.31 -6.95
N ALA A 31 0.53 26.29 -7.52
CA ALA A 31 1.98 26.13 -7.44
C ALA A 31 2.59 26.19 -8.85
N ALA A 32 3.77 26.81 -8.96
CA ALA A 32 4.52 26.95 -10.21
C ALA A 32 4.60 25.61 -10.96
N PRO A 33 4.61 25.61 -12.31
CA PRO A 33 4.56 24.40 -13.10
C PRO A 33 5.86 23.62 -12.91
N ALA A 34 5.90 22.73 -11.91
CA ALA A 34 6.77 21.58 -11.98
C ALA A 34 6.23 20.78 -13.17
N ALA A 35 6.98 20.74 -14.27
CA ALA A 35 6.60 20.19 -15.55
C ALA A 35 6.38 18.65 -15.53
N GLU A 36 6.19 18.05 -14.35
CA GLU A 36 6.72 16.72 -14.05
C GLU A 36 5.71 15.75 -13.40
N SER A 37 4.47 16.16 -13.12
CA SER A 37 3.37 15.18 -12.96
C SER A 37 2.64 14.98 -14.29
N ARG A 38 3.38 14.53 -15.32
CA ARG A 38 2.83 14.24 -16.67
C ARG A 38 2.01 12.95 -16.71
N THR A 39 1.54 12.45 -15.58
CA THR A 39 0.60 11.34 -15.53
C THR A 39 -0.77 11.90 -15.87
N ASP A 40 -1.44 11.28 -16.83
CA ASP A 40 -2.81 11.66 -17.11
C ASP A 40 -3.75 11.14 -16.01
N LEU A 41 -4.96 11.70 -15.94
CA LEU A 41 -5.94 11.28 -14.95
C LEU A 41 -6.34 9.80 -15.11
N TYR A 42 -6.15 9.21 -16.29
CA TYR A 42 -6.41 7.80 -16.54
C TYR A 42 -5.38 6.90 -15.84
N GLU A 43 -4.09 7.22 -15.94
CA GLU A 43 -3.01 6.53 -15.23
C GLU A 43 -3.21 6.63 -13.71
N ARG A 44 -3.59 7.80 -13.22
CA ARG A 44 -3.87 8.00 -11.79
C ARG A 44 -5.12 7.26 -11.32
N TYR A 45 -6.17 7.22 -12.13
CA TYR A 45 -7.35 6.39 -11.89
C TYR A 45 -6.97 4.91 -11.79
N GLN A 46 -6.10 4.43 -12.69
CA GLN A 46 -5.67 3.03 -12.72
C GLN A 46 -4.84 2.66 -11.48
N LEU A 47 -3.94 3.53 -11.05
CA LEU A 47 -3.15 3.36 -9.81
C LEU A 47 -4.05 3.28 -8.58
N LEU A 48 -4.98 4.24 -8.41
CA LEU A 48 -5.93 4.24 -7.29
C LEU A 48 -6.76 2.96 -7.26
N LYS A 49 -7.10 2.42 -8.42
CA LYS A 49 -7.85 1.16 -8.54
C LYS A 49 -7.01 -0.08 -8.25
N ALA A 50 -5.71 -0.06 -8.58
CA ALA A 50 -4.77 -1.15 -8.29
C ALA A 50 -4.47 -1.28 -6.78
N ILE A 51 -4.43 -0.15 -6.07
CA ILE A 51 -4.17 -0.11 -4.61
C ILE A 51 -5.34 -0.67 -3.79
N LYS A 52 -6.58 -0.50 -4.26
CA LYS A 52 -7.80 -0.95 -3.57
C LYS A 52 -7.74 -2.42 -3.09
N PRO A 53 -7.49 -3.43 -3.93
CA PRO A 53 -7.40 -4.82 -3.49
C PRO A 53 -6.21 -5.09 -2.56
N MET A 54 -5.11 -4.34 -2.67
CA MET A 54 -3.96 -4.49 -1.78
C MET A 54 -4.30 -4.04 -0.35
N VAL A 55 -5.03 -2.93 -0.24
CA VAL A 55 -5.53 -2.38 1.01
C VAL A 55 -6.56 -3.30 1.66
N GLU A 56 -7.44 -3.91 0.86
CA GLU A 56 -8.42 -4.92 1.33
C GLU A 56 -7.74 -6.21 1.78
N LYS A 57 -6.84 -6.77 0.97
CA LYS A 57 -6.17 -8.04 1.23
C LYS A 57 -5.07 -7.94 2.27
N GLY A 58 -4.35 -6.83 2.34
CA GLY A 58 -3.37 -6.58 3.41
C GLY A 58 -4.06 -6.58 4.77
N LEU A 59 -5.26 -5.99 4.85
CA LEU A 59 -6.10 -6.06 6.05
C LEU A 59 -6.63 -7.47 6.29
N ALA A 60 -7.10 -8.17 5.24
CA ALA A 60 -7.60 -9.54 5.36
C ALA A 60 -6.51 -10.55 5.77
N SER A 61 -5.29 -10.43 5.27
CA SER A 61 -4.14 -11.28 5.62
C SER A 61 -3.72 -11.08 7.08
N MET A 62 -3.79 -9.86 7.60
CA MET A 62 -3.62 -9.57 9.04
C MET A 62 -4.69 -10.27 9.89
N VAL A 63 -5.94 -10.30 9.43
CA VAL A 63 -7.05 -10.92 10.15
C VAL A 63 -6.98 -12.45 10.08
N GLU A 64 -6.72 -13.04 8.90
CA GLU A 64 -6.64 -14.49 8.71
C GLU A 64 -5.44 -15.12 9.42
N LYS A 65 -4.23 -14.52 9.36
CA LYS A 65 -3.06 -15.04 10.10
C LYS A 65 -3.17 -14.86 11.61
N GLY A 66 -4.02 -13.95 12.08
CA GLY A 66 -4.36 -13.84 13.51
C GLY A 66 -5.18 -15.02 14.02
N LEU A 67 -5.95 -15.67 13.14
CA LEU A 67 -6.90 -16.75 13.48
C LEU A 67 -6.43 -18.14 13.01
N ALA A 68 -5.61 -18.22 11.97
CA ALA A 68 -5.05 -19.47 11.46
C ALA A 68 -3.78 -19.87 12.25
N SER A 69 -4.03 -20.59 13.33
CA SER A 69 -3.29 -21.78 13.79
C SER A 69 -1.85 -22.00 13.28
N VAL A 70 -0.93 -22.10 14.26
CA VAL A 70 0.06 -23.19 14.46
C VAL A 70 0.41 -24.04 13.23
N GLY A 71 1.69 -24.02 12.85
CA GLY A 71 2.30 -24.90 11.85
C GLY A 71 3.24 -24.10 10.96
N ASP A 72 4.44 -23.79 11.43
CA ASP A 72 5.67 -24.42 10.92
C ASP A 72 5.87 -24.14 9.42
N GLN A 73 6.75 -23.20 9.07
CA GLN A 73 7.80 -23.39 8.06
C GLN A 73 8.81 -22.21 8.10
N SER A 74 10.08 -22.63 8.04
CA SER A 74 11.41 -22.00 8.03
C SER A 74 11.61 -20.62 7.35
N PRO A 75 12.65 -19.85 7.74
CA PRO A 75 12.97 -18.54 7.16
C PRO A 75 13.81 -18.71 5.87
N SER A 76 13.60 -17.81 4.91
CA SER A 76 14.61 -17.51 3.89
C SER A 76 15.13 -16.11 4.15
N ASP A 77 16.32 -16.06 4.74
CA ASP A 77 17.12 -14.86 4.89
C ASP A 77 17.48 -14.29 3.50
N ALA A 78 17.24 -13.00 3.32
CA ALA A 78 18.00 -12.16 2.40
C ALA A 78 18.03 -10.75 2.99
N ASP A 79 19.08 -10.53 3.77
CA ASP A 79 19.57 -9.24 4.23
C ASP A 79 19.91 -8.33 3.04
N ALA A 80 19.40 -7.10 3.06
CA ALA A 80 20.01 -5.96 2.38
C ALA A 80 19.52 -4.67 3.05
N ASN A 81 20.25 -4.27 4.08
CA ASN A 81 20.34 -2.88 4.50
C ASN A 81 20.59 -1.96 3.29
N ALA A 82 19.73 -0.97 3.09
CA ALA A 82 20.06 0.24 2.35
C ALA A 82 19.33 1.43 2.99
N ASP A 83 20.06 2.10 3.88
CA ASP A 83 19.89 3.50 4.21
C ASP A 83 19.81 4.31 2.91
N THR A 84 18.73 5.06 2.69
CA THR A 84 18.64 6.02 1.59
C THR A 84 17.74 7.18 1.97
N ASP A 85 18.32 8.08 2.75
CA ASP A 85 17.96 9.50 2.77
C ASP A 85 18.42 10.14 1.46
N ILE A 86 17.61 10.15 0.39
CA ILE A 86 17.75 11.06 -0.77
C ILE A 86 16.38 11.35 -1.38
N ALA A 87 16.04 12.64 -1.44
CA ALA A 87 14.95 13.23 -2.18
C ALA A 87 14.90 12.79 -3.66
N VAL A 88 13.81 12.17 -4.10
CA VAL A 88 13.41 12.15 -5.52
C VAL A 88 11.88 12.16 -5.62
N ASP A 89 11.36 13.29 -6.06
CA ASP A 89 9.94 13.66 -6.23
C ASP A 89 9.40 13.31 -7.63
N GLU A 90 10.19 12.68 -8.50
CA GLU A 90 9.85 12.54 -9.94
C GLU A 90 9.12 11.23 -10.33
N GLY A 91 8.81 10.36 -9.38
CA GLY A 91 8.13 9.06 -9.63
C GLY A 91 7.15 8.66 -8.53
N ALA A 92 6.67 9.63 -7.76
CA ALA A 92 6.01 9.40 -6.47
C ALA A 92 4.69 8.61 -6.57
N ASP A 93 3.96 8.74 -7.69
CA ASP A 93 2.69 8.06 -7.89
C ASP A 93 2.88 6.58 -8.29
N SER A 94 3.77 6.26 -9.23
CA SER A 94 4.04 4.86 -9.61
C SER A 94 4.75 4.06 -8.51
N ASN A 95 5.58 4.72 -7.69
CA ASN A 95 6.22 4.12 -6.52
C ASN A 95 5.23 3.98 -5.33
N LEU A 96 4.07 4.63 -5.36
CA LEU A 96 3.14 4.63 -4.23
C LEU A 96 2.65 3.21 -3.89
N GLU A 97 2.36 2.40 -4.91
CA GLU A 97 1.93 1.00 -4.74
C GLU A 97 3.01 0.14 -4.09
N GLU A 98 4.25 0.24 -4.58
CA GLU A 98 5.41 -0.49 -4.05
C GLU A 98 5.70 -0.08 -2.60
N ARG A 99 5.68 1.23 -2.33
CA ARG A 99 5.92 1.77 -1.00
C ARG A 99 4.84 1.35 -0.01
N LEU A 100 3.58 1.38 -0.41
CA LEU A 100 2.48 0.87 0.41
C LEU A 100 2.64 -0.63 0.69
N SER A 101 2.97 -1.42 -0.33
CA SER A 101 3.23 -2.86 -0.20
C SER A 101 4.31 -3.12 0.83
N HIS A 102 5.44 -2.41 0.71
CA HIS A 102 6.57 -2.53 1.61
C HIS A 102 6.18 -2.23 3.06
N HIS A 103 5.44 -1.14 3.30
CA HIS A 103 5.01 -0.77 4.65
C HIS A 103 4.01 -1.77 5.25
N VAL A 104 3.04 -2.25 4.48
CA VAL A 104 2.05 -3.23 4.96
C VAL A 104 2.73 -4.56 5.29
N ASN A 105 3.65 -5.02 4.45
CA ASN A 105 4.43 -6.24 4.68
C ASN A 105 5.33 -6.11 5.91
N GLY A 106 6.05 -4.99 6.05
CA GLY A 106 6.90 -4.73 7.22
C GLY A 106 6.09 -4.70 8.52
N LEU A 107 4.93 -4.04 8.52
CA LEU A 107 4.02 -4.03 9.67
C LEU A 107 3.52 -5.44 10.01
N GLN A 108 3.13 -6.24 9.01
CA GLN A 108 2.71 -7.63 9.21
C GLN A 108 3.82 -8.47 9.85
N GLN A 109 5.07 -8.30 9.43
CA GLN A 109 6.21 -9.01 9.99
C GLN A 109 6.44 -8.65 11.47
N VAL A 110 6.47 -7.36 11.79
CA VAL A 110 6.63 -6.88 13.17
C VAL A 110 5.52 -7.40 14.08
N LEU A 111 4.26 -7.33 13.64
CA LEU A 111 3.13 -7.84 14.41
C LEU A 111 3.21 -9.35 14.61
N THR A 112 3.67 -10.09 13.60
CA THR A 112 3.86 -11.54 13.68
C THR A 112 4.90 -11.90 14.74
N ASP A 113 6.04 -11.21 14.75
CA ASP A 113 7.12 -11.48 15.71
C ASP A 113 6.75 -11.05 17.13
N LEU A 114 6.09 -9.91 17.30
CA LEU A 114 5.54 -9.50 18.59
C LEU A 114 4.52 -10.52 19.12
N THR A 115 3.69 -11.08 18.24
CA THR A 115 2.73 -12.14 18.60
C THR A 115 3.43 -13.42 19.04
N LYS A 116 4.50 -13.85 18.35
CA LYS A 116 5.32 -15.00 18.77
C LYS A 116 5.95 -14.78 20.14
N ASN A 117 6.55 -13.60 20.35
CA ASN A 117 7.18 -13.23 21.62
C ASN A 117 6.16 -13.22 22.77
N THR A 118 4.97 -12.67 22.53
CA THR A 118 3.88 -12.65 23.51
C THR A 118 3.44 -14.07 23.86
N LYS A 119 3.23 -14.93 22.87
CA LYS A 119 2.88 -16.35 23.09
C LYS A 119 3.97 -17.10 23.86
N ALA A 120 5.24 -16.86 23.55
CA ALA A 120 6.36 -17.46 24.27
C ALA A 120 6.41 -16.98 25.73
N LEU A 121 6.20 -15.69 25.96
CA LEU A 121 6.11 -15.11 27.30
C LEU A 121 4.96 -15.73 28.10
N THR A 122 3.75 -15.79 27.56
CA THR A 122 2.60 -16.43 28.22
C THR A 122 2.87 -17.90 28.57
N ARG A 123 3.54 -18.66 27.68
CA ARG A 123 3.92 -20.05 27.97
C ARG A 123 4.97 -20.21 29.07
N ARG A 124 5.78 -19.18 29.35
CA ARG A 124 6.78 -19.22 30.43
C ARG A 124 6.17 -18.99 31.82
N TYR A 125 5.01 -18.35 31.88
CA TYR A 125 4.29 -18.05 33.13
C TYR A 125 3.08 -18.96 33.38
N SER A 126 2.65 -19.73 32.39
CA SER A 126 1.68 -20.83 32.51
C SER A 126 2.35 -22.10 33.02
#